data_AF-A0A8H7K876-F1
#
_entry.id   AF-A0A8H7K876-F1
#
_cell.length_a   1.000
_cell.length_b   1.000
_cell.length_c   1.000
_cell.angle_alpha   90.00
_cell.angle_beta   90.00
_cell.angle_gamma   90.00
#
_symmetry.space_group_name_H-M   'P 1'
#
loop_
_entity.id
_entity.type
_entity.pdbx_description
1 polymer ?
#
loop_
_entity_poly.entity_id
_entity_poly.type
_entity_poly.pdbx_seq_one_letter_code
_entity_poly.pdbx_strand_id
1 'polypeptide(L)'
;MRENIELFISTVMPSLMQYFNDTGLDIVDGVLNLVAMKLRVDMIAGTRIGVSMLTLILSRAVLLKQTGAGDAEQWEKWDHTFETLFNKLEPSLPHIFPGSVNTGEDVYVWQLLAAMGVSANHDQQTRLVLAVKDRVMNTVSLAKTLPPAMASERLGSVNLFMRSIGLDVELLQ
;
A
#
# COMPACT_ATOMS: atom_id res chain seq x y z
N MET A 1 -17.48 -13.53 11.11
CA MET A 1 -16.78 -13.22 9.83
C MET A 1 -15.54 -12.34 10.06
N ARG A 2 -15.65 -11.20 10.77
CA ARG A 2 -14.49 -10.38 11.18
C ARG A 2 -13.44 -11.17 11.96
N GLU A 3 -13.86 -11.94 12.97
CA GLU A 3 -12.97 -12.81 13.76
C GLU A 3 -12.22 -13.82 12.90
N ASN A 4 -12.86 -14.41 11.88
CA ASN A 4 -12.18 -15.35 10.96
C ASN A 4 -11.10 -14.64 10.13
N ILE A 5 -11.33 -13.38 9.74
CA ILE A 5 -10.33 -12.57 9.03
C ILE A 5 -9.15 -12.26 9.96
N GLU A 6 -9.42 -11.88 11.21
CA GLU A 6 -8.39 -11.60 12.21
C GLU A 6 -7.58 -12.86 12.56
N LEU A 7 -8.25 -14.01 12.69
CA LEU A 7 -7.62 -15.31 12.89
C LEU A 7 -6.73 -15.69 11.69
N PHE A 8 -7.23 -15.51 10.46
CA PHE A 8 -6.43 -15.77 9.26
C PHE A 8 -5.19 -14.88 9.21
N ILE A 9 -5.35 -13.57 9.45
CA ILE A 9 -4.23 -12.62 9.44
C ILE A 9 -3.20 -13.00 10.49
N SER A 10 -3.61 -13.24 11.73
CA SER A 10 -2.70 -13.58 12.82
C SER A 10 -2.01 -14.94 12.67
N THR A 11 -2.61 -15.88 11.92
CA THR A 11 -2.06 -17.23 11.75
C THR A 11 -1.23 -17.38 10.47
N VAL A 12 -1.68 -16.80 9.36
CA VAL A 12 -1.10 -17.05 8.02
C VAL A 12 -0.09 -15.97 7.62
N MET A 13 -0.37 -14.70 7.91
CA MET A 13 0.50 -13.61 7.46
C MET A 13 1.92 -13.68 8.05
N PRO A 14 2.15 -14.08 9.33
CA PRO A 14 3.50 -14.21 9.87
C PRO A 14 4.35 -15.22 9.09
N SER A 15 3.78 -16.38 8.76
CA SER A 15 4.48 -17.43 8.00
C SER A 15 4.80 -16.98 6.57
N LEU A 16 3.86 -16.27 5.92
CA LEU A 16 4.11 -15.66 4.61
C LEU A 16 5.22 -14.61 4.68
N MET A 17 5.18 -13.74 5.69
CA MET A 17 6.20 -12.71 5.87
C MET A 17 7.58 -13.31 6.10
N GLN A 18 7.68 -14.34 6.95
CA GLN A 18 8.93 -15.06 7.18
C GLN A 18 9.48 -15.64 5.87
N TYR A 19 8.63 -16.31 5.08
CA TYR A 19 9.04 -16.84 3.79
C TYR A 19 9.54 -15.74 2.85
N PHE A 20 8.77 -14.65 2.68
CA PHE A 20 9.14 -13.53 1.81
C PHE A 20 10.43 -12.82 2.24
N ASN A 21 10.75 -12.80 3.53
CA ASN A 21 12.00 -12.21 4.03
C ASN A 21 13.26 -12.95 3.54
N ASP A 22 13.11 -14.22 3.15
CA ASP A 22 14.20 -15.06 2.66
C ASP A 22 14.24 -15.16 1.13
N THR A 23 13.26 -14.58 0.41
CA THR A 23 13.17 -14.69 -1.06
C THR A 23 13.90 -13.58 -1.82
N GLY A 24 14.40 -13.92 -3.01
CA GLY A 24 14.98 -12.96 -3.97
C GLY A 24 13.92 -12.21 -4.77
N LEU A 25 14.39 -11.23 -5.56
CA LEU A 25 13.54 -10.38 -6.40
C LEU A 25 12.78 -11.18 -7.47
N ASP A 26 13.38 -12.27 -7.96
CA ASP A 26 12.78 -13.20 -8.92
C ASP A 26 11.45 -13.79 -8.45
N ILE A 27 11.39 -14.25 -7.19
CA ILE A 27 10.17 -14.78 -6.59
C ILE A 27 9.18 -13.66 -6.30
N VAL A 28 9.65 -12.53 -5.79
CA VAL A 28 8.80 -11.38 -5.43
C VAL A 28 8.10 -10.80 -6.68
N ASP A 29 8.85 -10.59 -7.76
CA ASP A 29 8.34 -10.21 -9.08
C ASP A 29 7.40 -11.28 -9.64
N GLY A 30 7.78 -12.57 -9.57
CA GLY A 30 6.95 -13.67 -10.04
C GLY A 30 5.57 -13.72 -9.38
N VAL A 31 5.51 -13.55 -8.05
CA VAL A 31 4.23 -13.51 -7.32
C VAL A 31 3.43 -12.27 -7.70
N LEU A 32 4.07 -11.09 -7.76
CA LEU A 32 3.38 -9.85 -8.14
C LEU A 32 2.80 -9.96 -9.56
N ASN A 33 3.55 -10.53 -10.49
CA ASN A 33 3.14 -10.73 -11.87
C ASN A 33 1.94 -11.69 -11.99
N LEU A 34 1.92 -12.77 -11.21
CA LEU A 34 0.75 -13.66 -11.15
C LEU A 34 -0.49 -12.90 -10.66
N VAL A 35 -0.35 -12.09 -9.61
CA VAL A 35 -1.46 -11.26 -9.10
C VAL A 35 -1.91 -10.25 -10.15
N ALA A 36 -0.98 -9.54 -10.77
CA ALA A 36 -1.26 -8.50 -11.76
C ALA A 36 -1.90 -9.07 -13.04
N MET A 37 -1.45 -10.22 -13.54
CA MET A 37 -1.89 -10.75 -14.82
C MET A 37 -3.06 -11.73 -14.72
N LYS A 38 -3.13 -12.54 -13.66
CA LYS A 38 -4.06 -13.68 -13.59
C LYS A 38 -5.24 -13.46 -12.64
N LEU A 39 -5.19 -12.44 -11.78
CA LEU A 39 -6.22 -12.20 -10.79
C LEU A 39 -6.94 -10.85 -10.99
N ARG A 40 -8.09 -10.70 -10.33
CA ARG A 40 -8.85 -9.45 -10.27
C ARG A 40 -8.28 -8.56 -9.16
N VAL A 41 -7.32 -7.72 -9.53
CA VAL A 41 -6.56 -6.86 -8.60
C VAL A 41 -7.48 -5.91 -7.83
N ASP A 42 -8.51 -5.37 -8.47
CA ASP A 42 -9.56 -4.54 -7.90
C ASP A 42 -10.27 -5.23 -6.72
N MET A 43 -10.67 -6.48 -6.91
CA MET A 43 -11.34 -7.26 -5.87
C MET A 43 -10.39 -7.62 -4.72
N ILE A 44 -9.13 -7.93 -5.03
CA ILE A 44 -8.11 -8.24 -4.01
C ILE A 44 -7.87 -7.02 -3.14
N ALA A 45 -7.67 -5.85 -3.75
CA ALA A 45 -7.42 -4.60 -3.05
C ALA A 45 -8.65 -4.09 -2.29
N GLY A 46 -9.86 -4.55 -2.62
CA GLY A 46 -11.05 -4.32 -1.82
C GLY A 46 -11.13 -5.12 -0.51
N THR A 47 -10.15 -6.00 -0.22
CA THR A 47 -10.15 -6.84 1.00
C THR A 47 -8.96 -6.54 1.90
N ARG A 48 -9.16 -6.60 3.22
CA ARG A 48 -8.10 -6.39 4.21
C ARG A 48 -6.91 -7.35 4.02
N ILE A 49 -7.20 -8.63 3.75
CA ILE A 49 -6.16 -9.66 3.53
C ILE A 49 -5.42 -9.37 2.23
N GLY A 50 -6.13 -9.10 1.14
CA GLY A 50 -5.51 -8.81 -0.16
C GLY A 50 -4.61 -7.58 -0.12
N VAL A 51 -5.05 -6.50 0.52
CA VAL A 51 -4.22 -5.30 0.74
C VAL A 51 -2.97 -5.63 1.56
N SER A 52 -3.11 -6.42 2.62
CA SER A 52 -1.97 -6.83 3.45
C SER A 52 -0.95 -7.67 2.66
N MET A 53 -1.42 -8.57 1.80
CA MET A 53 -0.56 -9.38 0.92
C MET A 53 0.15 -8.53 -0.14
N LEU A 54 -0.57 -7.62 -0.80
CA LEU A 54 0.03 -6.67 -1.76
C LEU A 54 1.10 -5.81 -1.08
N THR A 55 0.80 -5.30 0.12
CA THR A 55 1.74 -4.51 0.92
C THR A 55 2.99 -5.30 1.27
N LEU A 56 2.84 -6.58 1.66
CA LEU A 56 3.96 -7.47 1.95
C LEU A 56 4.88 -7.64 0.74
N ILE A 57 4.31 -7.91 -0.44
CA ILE A 57 5.08 -8.12 -1.68
C ILE A 57 5.87 -6.85 -2.05
N LEU A 58 5.19 -5.69 -2.04
CA LEU A 58 5.83 -4.41 -2.36
C LEU A 58 6.91 -4.04 -1.32
N SER A 59 6.63 -4.23 -0.03
CA SER A 59 7.59 -3.94 1.05
C SER A 59 8.85 -4.79 0.92
N ARG A 60 8.72 -6.05 0.50
CA ARG A 60 9.89 -6.91 0.24
C ARG A 60 10.72 -6.38 -0.93
N ALA A 61 10.10 -5.97 -2.03
CA ALA A 61 10.84 -5.37 -3.14
C ALA A 61 11.55 -4.07 -2.73
N VAL A 62 10.89 -3.21 -1.95
CA VAL A 62 11.52 -1.99 -1.40
C VAL A 62 12.76 -2.33 -0.57
N LEU A 63 12.68 -3.34 0.31
CA LEU A 63 13.82 -3.77 1.12
C LEU A 63 14.96 -4.34 0.28
N LEU A 64 14.66 -5.15 -0.74
CA LEU A 64 15.65 -5.68 -1.68
C LEU A 64 16.37 -4.53 -2.41
N LYS A 65 15.63 -3.51 -2.86
CA LYS A 65 16.20 -2.33 -3.51
C LYS A 65 17.12 -1.54 -2.58
N GLN A 66 16.72 -1.35 -1.32
CA GLN A 66 17.52 -0.65 -0.30
C GLN A 66 18.81 -1.39 0.07
N THR A 67 18.78 -2.72 0.06
CA THR A 67 19.95 -3.56 0.37
C THR A 67 20.86 -3.80 -0.84
N GLY A 68 20.51 -3.26 -2.01
CA GLY A 68 21.26 -3.44 -3.25
C GLY A 68 21.16 -4.86 -3.82
N ALA A 69 20.10 -5.59 -3.47
CA ALA A 69 19.83 -6.92 -4.01
C ALA A 69 19.16 -6.84 -5.39
N GLY A 70 19.45 -7.84 -6.23
CA GLY A 70 18.95 -7.93 -7.60
C GLY A 70 19.81 -7.20 -8.63
N ASP A 71 19.78 -7.67 -9.87
CA ASP A 71 20.48 -7.06 -11.00
C ASP A 71 19.59 -6.09 -11.79
N ALA A 72 20.19 -5.37 -12.75
CA ALA A 72 19.50 -4.36 -13.54
C ALA A 72 18.34 -4.94 -14.39
N GLU A 73 18.51 -6.16 -14.92
CA GLU A 73 17.49 -6.83 -15.75
C GLU A 73 16.28 -7.22 -14.89
N GLN A 74 16.52 -7.73 -13.68
CA GLN A 74 15.46 -8.05 -12.72
C GLN A 74 14.68 -6.81 -12.30
N TRP A 75 15.36 -5.68 -12.11
CA TRP A 75 14.70 -4.42 -11.76
C TRP A 75 13.91 -3.81 -12.93
N GLU A 76 14.41 -3.91 -14.16
CA GLU A 76 13.66 -3.52 -15.36
C GLU A 76 12.37 -4.35 -15.50
N LYS A 77 12.47 -5.66 -15.30
CA LYS A 77 11.30 -6.55 -15.28
C LYS A 77 10.31 -6.19 -14.18
N TRP A 78 10.82 -5.94 -12.97
CA TRP A 78 10.00 -5.49 -11.84
C TRP A 78 9.24 -4.21 -12.16
N ASP A 79 9.88 -3.22 -12.79
CA ASP A 79 9.26 -1.95 -13.13
C ASP A 79 8.07 -2.15 -14.09
N HIS A 80 8.20 -3.05 -15.09
CA HIS A 80 7.10 -3.43 -15.99
C HIS A 80 5.96 -4.16 -15.26
N THR A 81 6.29 -5.09 -14.35
CA THR A 81 5.30 -5.80 -13.55
C THR A 81 4.55 -4.83 -12.63
N PHE A 82 5.27 -3.92 -11.97
CA PHE A 82 4.69 -2.90 -11.10
C PHE A 82 3.82 -1.93 -11.88
N GLU A 83 4.24 -1.47 -13.05
CA GLU A 83 3.43 -0.62 -13.92
C GLU A 83 2.12 -1.30 -14.32
N THR A 84 2.16 -2.58 -14.66
CA THR A 84 0.96 -3.37 -14.98
C THR A 84 0.00 -3.46 -13.80
N LEU A 85 0.53 -3.74 -12.60
CA LEU A 85 -0.26 -3.75 -11.37
C LEU A 85 -0.87 -2.37 -11.09
N PHE A 86 -0.07 -1.32 -11.20
CA PHE A 86 -0.44 0.06 -10.93
C PHE A 86 -1.61 0.50 -11.79
N ASN A 87 -1.50 0.34 -13.11
CA ASN A 87 -2.53 0.75 -14.06
C ASN A 87 -3.85 -0.01 -13.87
N LYS A 88 -3.80 -1.25 -13.33
CA LYS A 88 -5.01 -2.01 -12.97
C LYS A 88 -5.63 -1.57 -11.66
N LEU A 89 -4.80 -1.21 -10.68
CA LEU A 89 -5.23 -0.88 -9.33
C LEU A 89 -5.71 0.57 -9.20
N GLU A 90 -5.05 1.51 -9.90
CA GLU A 90 -5.29 2.95 -9.81
C GLU A 90 -6.78 3.34 -9.87
N PRO A 91 -7.60 2.85 -10.82
CA PRO A 91 -9.01 3.25 -10.90
C PRO A 91 -9.85 2.85 -9.68
N SER A 92 -9.38 1.85 -8.93
CA SER A 92 -10.07 1.35 -7.73
C SER A 92 -9.57 1.98 -6.43
N LEU A 93 -8.42 2.69 -6.42
CA LEU A 93 -7.83 3.29 -5.22
C LEU A 93 -8.78 4.21 -4.40
N PRO A 94 -9.68 5.00 -5.01
CA PRO A 94 -10.65 5.78 -4.21
C PRO A 94 -11.61 4.89 -3.40
N HIS A 95 -11.81 3.65 -3.82
CA HIS A 95 -12.87 2.75 -3.36
C HIS A 95 -12.35 1.63 -2.43
N ILE A 96 -11.04 1.48 -2.24
CA ILE A 96 -10.46 0.44 -1.37
C ILE A 96 -10.49 0.81 0.13
N PHE A 97 -10.79 2.07 0.45
CA PHE A 97 -10.90 2.52 1.83
C PHE A 97 -12.15 1.95 2.52
N PRO A 98 -12.00 1.26 3.66
CA PRO A 98 -13.14 0.70 4.37
C PRO A 98 -13.93 1.80 5.07
N GLY A 99 -15.26 1.75 4.94
CA GLY A 99 -16.18 2.57 5.71
C GLY A 99 -15.94 4.08 5.62
N SER A 100 -16.50 4.81 6.58
CA SER A 100 -16.25 6.25 6.70
C SER A 100 -14.88 6.53 7.32
N VAL A 101 -14.37 7.74 7.11
CA VAL A 101 -13.13 8.25 7.75
C VAL A 101 -13.15 8.16 9.29
N ASN A 102 -14.32 7.99 9.89
CA ASN A 102 -14.51 7.99 11.34
C ASN A 102 -14.05 6.69 12.02
N THR A 103 -14.05 5.55 11.31
CA THR A 103 -13.80 4.23 11.92
C THR A 103 -12.32 3.98 12.25
N GLY A 104 -11.40 4.60 11.50
CA GLY A 104 -9.96 4.38 11.67
C GLY A 104 -9.44 3.02 11.26
N GLU A 105 -10.26 2.24 10.58
CA GLU A 105 -9.89 0.89 10.19
C GLU A 105 -9.06 0.88 8.90
N ASP A 106 -8.67 2.04 8.36
CA ASP A 106 -8.05 2.23 7.05
C ASP A 106 -6.51 2.31 7.04
N VAL A 107 -5.86 2.16 8.19
CA VAL A 107 -4.38 2.19 8.30
C VAL A 107 -3.70 1.24 7.33
N TYR A 108 -4.25 0.04 7.13
CA TYR A 108 -3.68 -0.95 6.20
C TYR A 108 -3.73 -0.49 4.74
N VAL A 109 -4.70 0.36 4.37
CA VAL A 109 -4.78 0.96 3.03
C VAL A 109 -3.71 2.04 2.88
N TRP A 110 -3.51 2.87 3.91
CA TRP A 110 -2.43 3.86 3.93
C TRP A 110 -1.05 3.21 3.85
N GLN A 111 -0.84 2.05 4.48
CA GLN A 111 0.39 1.27 4.37
C GLN A 111 0.62 0.75 2.94
N LEU A 112 -0.42 0.26 2.26
CA LEU A 112 -0.32 -0.12 0.85
C LEU A 112 0.07 1.07 -0.03
N LEU A 113 -0.61 2.21 0.14
CA LEU A 113 -0.32 3.43 -0.61
C LEU A 113 1.12 3.89 -0.38
N ALA A 114 1.62 3.80 0.86
CA ALA A 114 2.99 4.12 1.17
C ALA A 114 3.97 3.18 0.44
N ALA A 115 3.73 1.87 0.49
CA ALA A 115 4.56 0.88 -0.20
C ALA A 115 4.55 1.11 -1.73
N MET A 116 3.37 1.39 -2.32
CA MET A 116 3.25 1.77 -3.72
C MET A 116 4.00 3.07 -4.03
N GLY A 117 3.92 4.07 -3.16
CA GLY A 117 4.59 5.36 -3.34
C GLY A 117 6.12 5.24 -3.40
N VAL A 118 6.71 4.35 -2.60
CA VAL A 118 8.17 4.08 -2.64
C VAL A 118 8.56 3.31 -3.91
N SER A 119 7.70 2.41 -4.39
CA SER A 119 7.94 1.67 -5.64
C SER A 119 7.67 2.49 -6.90
N ALA A 120 6.87 3.55 -6.80
CA ALA A 120 6.40 4.34 -7.94
C ALA A 120 7.44 5.30 -8.48
N ASN A 121 7.40 5.51 -9.80
CA ASN A 121 8.08 6.64 -10.45
C ASN A 121 7.31 7.95 -10.21
N HIS A 122 7.87 9.08 -10.65
CA HIS A 122 7.29 10.41 -10.38
C HIS A 122 5.88 10.62 -10.97
N ASP A 123 5.60 10.10 -12.17
CA ASP A 123 4.26 10.16 -12.78
C ASP A 123 3.24 9.36 -11.95
N GLN A 124 3.61 8.13 -11.59
CA GLN A 124 2.80 7.25 -10.76
C GLN A 124 2.55 7.84 -9.37
N GLN A 125 3.55 8.48 -8.75
CA GLN A 125 3.38 9.18 -7.47
C GLN A 125 2.35 10.32 -7.58
N THR A 126 2.42 11.11 -8.65
CA THR A 126 1.45 12.17 -8.92
C THR A 126 0.03 11.61 -9.06
N ARG A 127 -0.10 10.52 -9.82
CA ARG A 127 -1.36 9.80 -10.01
C ARG A 127 -1.92 9.20 -8.71
N LEU A 128 -1.07 8.64 -7.84
CA LEU A 128 -1.47 8.18 -6.51
C LEU A 128 -2.08 9.29 -5.68
N VAL A 129 -1.40 10.45 -5.59
CA VAL A 129 -1.88 11.60 -4.82
C VAL A 129 -3.23 12.08 -5.36
N LEU A 130 -3.37 12.17 -6.68
CA LEU A 130 -4.62 12.57 -7.31
C LEU A 130 -5.76 11.58 -7.02
N ALA A 131 -5.49 10.27 -7.11
CA ALA A 131 -6.49 9.23 -6.88
C ALA A 131 -7.02 9.23 -5.44
N VAL A 132 -6.18 9.54 -4.44
CA VAL A 132 -6.59 9.51 -3.02
C VAL A 132 -6.83 10.89 -2.41
N LYS A 133 -6.79 11.95 -3.22
CA LYS A 133 -6.92 13.35 -2.78
C LYS A 133 -8.14 13.57 -1.89
N ASP A 134 -9.32 13.12 -2.33
CA ASP A 134 -10.56 13.34 -1.58
C ASP A 134 -10.51 12.64 -0.23
N ARG A 135 -9.92 11.44 -0.16
CA ARG A 135 -9.76 10.71 1.10
C ARG A 135 -8.79 11.41 2.04
N VAL A 136 -7.67 11.95 1.53
CA VAL A 136 -6.73 12.77 2.30
C VAL A 136 -7.43 13.99 2.89
N MET A 137 -8.14 14.76 2.06
CA MET A 137 -8.85 15.98 2.47
C MET A 137 -9.93 15.69 3.52
N ASN A 138 -10.70 14.61 3.34
CA ASN A 138 -11.71 14.18 4.30
C ASN A 138 -11.08 13.77 5.64
N THR A 139 -9.94 13.05 5.61
CA THR A 139 -9.24 12.60 6.82
C THR A 139 -8.64 13.79 7.58
N VAL A 140 -8.04 14.75 6.89
CA VAL A 140 -7.51 15.98 7.48
C VAL A 140 -8.64 16.84 8.09
N SER A 141 -9.76 16.98 7.37
CA SER A 141 -10.91 17.75 7.85
C SER A 141 -11.53 17.10 9.10
N LEU A 142 -11.62 15.77 9.13
CA LEU A 142 -12.06 15.04 10.32
C LEU A 142 -11.08 15.20 11.48
N ALA A 143 -9.77 15.08 11.23
CA ALA A 143 -8.77 15.21 12.29
C ALA A 143 -8.88 16.56 13.03
N LYS A 144 -9.25 17.64 12.33
CA LYS A 144 -9.49 18.97 12.93
C LYS A 144 -10.65 19.00 13.92
N THR A 145 -11.59 18.06 13.86
CA THR A 145 -12.75 18.00 14.78
C THR A 145 -12.57 17.00 15.92
N LEU A 146 -11.49 16.22 15.90
CA LEU A 146 -11.22 15.17 16.88
C LEU A 146 -10.34 15.68 18.04
N PRO A 147 -10.38 15.02 19.22
CA PRO A 147 -9.43 15.26 20.29
C PRO A 147 -7.98 15.05 19.83
N PRO A 148 -6.98 15.74 20.42
CA PRO A 148 -5.59 15.74 19.94
C PRO A 148 -4.98 14.36 19.71
N ALA A 149 -5.24 13.40 20.62
CA ALA A 149 -4.71 12.03 20.50
C ALA A 149 -5.26 11.29 19.26
N MET A 150 -6.58 11.37 19.03
CA MET A 150 -7.23 10.74 17.88
C MET A 150 -6.89 11.44 16.56
N ALA A 151 -6.79 12.78 16.59
CA ALA A 151 -6.36 13.57 15.45
C ALA A 151 -4.94 13.17 15.01
N SER A 152 -4.02 13.02 15.96
CA SER A 152 -2.64 12.62 15.69
C SER A 152 -2.55 11.22 15.06
N GLU A 153 -3.36 10.26 15.51
CA GLU A 153 -3.43 8.91 14.91
C GLU A 153 -3.89 8.96 13.45
N ARG A 154 -4.94 9.74 13.16
CA ARG A 154 -5.49 9.89 11.80
C ARG A 154 -4.51 10.57 10.85
N LEU A 155 -3.91 11.67 11.30
CA LEU A 155 -2.90 12.39 10.52
C LEU A 155 -1.64 11.53 10.33
N GLY A 156 -1.23 10.76 11.35
CA GLY A 156 -0.10 9.84 11.24
C GLY A 156 -0.25 8.82 10.11
N SER A 157 -1.47 8.34 9.87
CA SER A 157 -1.76 7.40 8.77
C SER A 157 -1.64 8.07 7.40
N VAL A 158 -2.11 9.31 7.25
CA VAL A 158 -1.93 10.10 6.01
C VAL A 158 -0.46 10.43 5.80
N ASN A 159 0.24 10.83 6.86
CA ASN A 159 1.66 11.19 6.82
C ASN A 159 2.54 10.01 6.42
N LEU A 160 2.16 8.78 6.77
CA LEU A 160 2.85 7.57 6.33
C LEU A 160 2.93 7.50 4.80
N PHE A 161 1.82 7.75 4.10
CA PHE A 161 1.79 7.79 2.65
C PHE A 161 2.53 9.01 2.10
N MET A 162 2.27 10.19 2.63
CA MET A 162 2.87 11.42 2.08
C MET A 162 4.39 11.41 2.18
N ARG A 163 4.95 10.93 3.31
CA ARG A 163 6.41 10.81 3.49
C ARG A 163 7.03 9.80 2.54
N SER A 164 6.29 8.77 2.13
CA SER A 164 6.79 7.74 1.21
C SER A 164 7.06 8.29 -0.19
N ILE A 165 6.43 9.41 -0.55
CA ILE A 165 6.61 10.12 -1.83
C ILE A 165 7.37 11.45 -1.66
N GLY A 166 8.01 11.66 -0.49
CA GLY A 166 8.82 12.85 -0.22
C GLY A 166 8.01 14.12 0.05
N LEU A 167 6.72 14.02 0.37
CA LEU A 167 5.88 15.14 0.77
C LEU A 167 5.68 15.11 2.29
N ASP A 168 5.74 16.28 2.95
CA ASP A 168 5.34 16.39 4.36
C ASP A 168 3.98 17.10 4.48
N VAL A 169 3.09 16.54 5.30
CA VAL A 169 1.74 17.08 5.56
C VAL A 169 1.80 18.28 6.50
N GLU A 170 2.91 18.49 7.19
CA GLU A 170 3.15 19.74 7.92
C GLU A 170 3.07 20.98 7.01
N LEU A 171 3.20 20.82 5.69
CA LEU A 171 3.00 21.88 4.69
C LEU A 171 1.51 22.17 4.35
N LEU A 172 0.58 21.35 4.86
CA LEU A 172 -0.87 21.52 4.66
C LEU A 172 -1.59 22.15 5.87
N GLN A 173 -0.82 22.61 6.87
CA GLN A 173 -1.33 23.36 8.02
C GLN A 173 -1.54 24.84 7.70
#